data_AF-A0AAV1VFN9-F1
#
_entry.id   AF-A0AAV1VFN9-F1
#
_cell.length_a   1.000
_cell.length_b   1.000
_cell.length_c   1.000
_cell.angle_alpha   90.00
_cell.angle_beta   90.00
_cell.angle_gamma   90.00
#
_symmetry.space_group_name_H-M   'P 1'
#
loop_
_entity.id
_entity.type
_entity.pdbx_description
1 polymer ?
#
loop_
_entity_poly.entity_id
_entity_poly.type
_entity_poly.pdbx_seq_one_letter_code
_entity_poly.pdbx_strand_id
1 'polypeptide(L)'
;MTERSKLISAFVTPFGLFEWLRMPFGLKNAPQIYQRLVDNALYRYLKIGQRSASDGPIDVFKDGEPETDRRPSILGRRSYIDDILIPATSWGSLYTKVERLLEACDKWNLSISLTKSFWGCRKVDYLGPRVSMDGLEAQPKNLESLVNIPFPSTLRAMQSFLGSLNYYRRFIEDFAVYAAVLYELRESDFFEIGRSQLAAGDECSNEGRWTEAKVAFTMLKAKIATAPMLKHFDPDRSPVIVVYASKWAVSAALIQEYDGVYHPVTFTSRTLKPNELNYGTVEKEVLALLRVLDVCYTTLPRGRSLY
;
A
#
# COMPACT_ATOMS: atom_id res chain seq x y z
N MET A 1 12.99 -26.70 -2.70
CA MET A 1 14.33 -26.09 -2.87
C MET A 1 15.05 -26.91 -3.91
N THR A 2 15.68 -26.29 -4.92
CA THR A 2 16.55 -27.04 -5.86
C THR A 2 17.79 -27.53 -5.11
N GLU A 3 18.42 -28.62 -5.54
CA GLU A 3 19.65 -29.16 -4.90
C GLU A 3 20.74 -28.10 -4.76
N ARG A 4 20.98 -27.33 -5.83
CA ARG A 4 21.90 -26.19 -5.79
C ARG A 4 21.53 -25.18 -4.69
N SER A 5 20.25 -24.87 -4.52
CA SER A 5 19.79 -23.92 -3.50
C SER A 5 20.00 -24.46 -2.09
N LYS A 6 19.85 -25.77 -1.86
CA LYS A 6 20.08 -26.38 -0.54
C LYS A 6 21.53 -26.18 -0.11
N LEU A 7 22.49 -26.54 -0.98
CA LEU A 7 23.92 -26.40 -0.74
C LEU A 7 24.34 -24.95 -0.45
N ILE A 8 23.81 -23.98 -1.20
CA ILE A 8 24.12 -22.56 -1.00
C ILE A 8 23.49 -22.02 0.30
N SER A 9 22.39 -22.62 0.76
CA SER A 9 21.70 -22.23 1.99
C SER A 9 22.22 -22.94 3.25
N ALA A 10 23.26 -23.77 3.11
CA ALA A 10 23.82 -24.50 4.24
C ALA A 10 24.37 -23.54 5.31
N PHE A 11 24.24 -23.93 6.58
CA PHE A 11 24.66 -23.14 7.73
C PHE A 11 25.37 -24.01 8.75
N VAL A 12 26.28 -23.40 9.49
CA VAL A 12 27.09 -24.07 10.50
C VAL A 12 26.50 -23.78 11.88
N THR A 13 26.40 -24.83 12.69
CA THR A 13 26.15 -24.76 14.13
C THR A 13 27.34 -25.38 14.86
N PRO A 14 27.46 -25.21 16.19
CA PRO A 14 28.44 -25.94 16.99
C PRO A 14 28.34 -27.47 16.86
N PHE A 15 27.20 -28.00 16.38
CA PHE A 15 26.92 -29.42 16.24
C PHE A 15 27.09 -29.95 14.81
N GLY A 16 27.52 -29.10 13.87
CA GLY A 16 27.80 -29.51 12.49
C GLY A 16 27.21 -28.60 11.41
N LEU A 17 27.34 -29.05 10.17
CA LEU A 17 26.84 -28.40 8.97
C LEU A 17 25.45 -28.95 8.61
N PHE A 18 24.48 -28.06 8.45
CA PHE A 18 23.11 -28.39 8.11
C PHE A 18 22.66 -27.63 6.87
N GLU A 19 21.69 -28.18 6.14
CA GLU A 19 21.09 -27.54 4.97
C GLU A 19 19.56 -27.47 5.08
N TRP A 20 18.97 -26.49 4.41
CA TRP A 20 17.52 -26.32 4.40
C TRP A 20 16.86 -27.17 3.32
N LEU A 21 15.91 -28.03 3.71
CA LEU A 21 15.10 -28.81 2.77
C LEU A 21 13.96 -27.99 2.14
N ARG A 22 13.52 -26.93 2.83
CA ARG A 22 12.46 -26.00 2.41
C ARG A 22 13.04 -24.58 2.36
N MET A 23 12.30 -23.65 1.78
CA MET A 23 12.77 -22.27 1.63
C MET A 23 12.90 -21.61 3.01
N PRO A 24 14.11 -21.22 3.45
CA PRO A 24 14.28 -20.53 4.72
C PRO A 24 13.91 -19.04 4.60
N PHE A 25 13.69 -18.42 5.76
CA PHE A 25 13.61 -16.96 5.85
C PHE A 25 14.97 -16.30 5.54
N GLY A 26 14.93 -15.05 5.07
CA GLY A 26 16.13 -14.24 4.81
C GLY A 26 16.68 -14.31 3.38
N LEU A 27 16.22 -15.25 2.55
CA LEU A 27 16.58 -15.26 1.13
C LEU A 27 15.87 -14.13 0.38
N LYS A 28 16.65 -13.27 -0.30
CA LYS A 28 16.14 -12.09 -1.04
C LYS A 28 15.00 -12.41 -2.01
N ASN A 29 15.06 -13.55 -2.69
CA ASN A 29 14.10 -13.93 -3.72
C ASN A 29 12.95 -14.82 -3.19
N ALA A 30 12.97 -15.21 -1.91
CA ALA A 30 11.95 -16.09 -1.33
C ALA A 30 10.52 -15.55 -1.50
N PRO A 31 10.22 -14.27 -1.18
CA PRO A 31 8.87 -13.74 -1.32
C PRO A 31 8.33 -13.80 -2.76
N GLN A 32 9.20 -13.53 -3.74
CA GLN A 32 8.81 -13.56 -5.16
C GLN A 32 8.53 -14.98 -5.65
N ILE A 33 9.34 -15.95 -5.22
CA ILE A 33 9.12 -17.36 -5.58
C ILE A 33 7.84 -17.87 -4.90
N TYR A 34 7.61 -17.50 -3.65
CA TYR A 34 6.39 -17.87 -2.93
C TYR A 34 5.13 -17.24 -3.56
N GLN A 35 5.16 -15.96 -3.91
CA GLN A 35 4.07 -15.31 -4.64
C GLN A 35 3.74 -16.07 -5.94
N ARG A 36 4.75 -16.47 -6.73
CA ARG A 36 4.53 -17.24 -7.95
C ARG A 36 3.87 -18.60 -7.69
N LEU A 37 4.23 -19.25 -6.58
CA LEU A 37 3.60 -20.51 -6.16
C LEU A 37 2.12 -20.29 -5.81
N VAL A 38 1.83 -19.28 -4.99
CA VAL A 38 0.46 -18.90 -4.61
C VAL A 38 -0.34 -18.51 -5.85
N ASP A 39 0.26 -17.77 -6.78
CA ASP A 39 -0.39 -17.38 -8.01
C ASP A 39 -0.75 -18.60 -8.87
N ASN A 40 0.15 -19.58 -8.98
CA ASN A 40 -0.16 -20.83 -9.67
C ASN A 40 -1.28 -21.61 -8.97
N ALA A 41 -1.30 -21.62 -7.63
CA ALA A 41 -2.34 -22.31 -6.87
C ALA A 41 -3.73 -21.66 -7.05
N LEU A 42 -3.79 -20.33 -7.04
CA LEU A 42 -5.04 -19.58 -7.03
C LEU A 42 -5.58 -19.29 -8.44
N TYR A 43 -4.70 -18.93 -9.37
CA TYR A 43 -5.05 -18.55 -10.75
C TYR A 43 -4.84 -19.69 -11.75
N ARG A 44 -4.30 -20.83 -11.30
CA ARG A 44 -4.16 -22.07 -12.07
C ARG A 44 -3.43 -21.86 -13.40
N TYR A 45 -2.21 -21.31 -13.37
CA TYR A 45 -1.40 -21.22 -14.60
C TYR A 45 -0.73 -22.55 -14.96
N LEU A 46 -0.47 -23.39 -13.95
CA LEU A 46 0.24 -24.67 -14.10
C LEU A 46 -0.59 -25.82 -13.56
N LYS A 47 -0.46 -26.99 -14.20
CA LYS A 47 -1.07 -28.24 -13.78
C LYS A 47 -0.22 -28.92 -12.72
N ILE A 48 -0.91 -29.43 -11.70
CA ILE A 48 -0.39 -30.54 -10.89
C ILE A 48 -1.17 -31.78 -11.34
N GLY A 49 -0.45 -32.74 -11.95
CA GLY A 49 -1.02 -34.03 -12.36
C GLY A 49 -1.42 -34.89 -11.16
N GLN A 50 -2.25 -35.91 -11.38
CA GLN A 50 -2.53 -36.91 -10.35
C GLN A 50 -1.26 -37.72 -10.10
N ARG A 51 -0.79 -37.74 -8.85
CA ARG A 51 0.44 -38.43 -8.46
C ARG A 51 0.19 -39.43 -7.35
N SER A 52 0.85 -40.57 -7.43
CA SER A 52 0.95 -41.53 -6.34
C SER A 52 1.94 -41.02 -5.29
N ALA A 53 1.79 -41.48 -4.05
CA ALA A 53 2.69 -41.14 -2.94
C ALA A 53 4.16 -41.55 -3.16
N SER A 54 4.45 -42.31 -4.23
CA SER A 54 5.79 -42.76 -4.64
C SER A 54 6.56 -41.74 -5.50
N ASP A 55 5.89 -40.72 -6.05
CA ASP A 55 6.56 -39.73 -6.88
C ASP A 55 7.40 -38.75 -6.04
N GLY A 56 8.64 -38.52 -6.48
CA GLY A 56 9.53 -37.55 -5.85
C GLY A 56 9.05 -36.09 -5.98
N PRO A 57 9.68 -35.15 -5.24
CA PRO A 57 9.35 -33.73 -5.33
C PRO A 57 9.67 -33.18 -6.72
N ILE A 58 8.75 -32.40 -7.28
CA ILE A 58 8.90 -31.81 -8.62
C ILE A 58 9.07 -30.30 -8.53
N ASP A 59 9.93 -29.77 -9.40
CA ASP A 59 10.07 -28.34 -9.60
C ASP A 59 8.99 -27.85 -10.57
N VAL A 60 7.84 -27.42 -10.02
CA VAL A 60 6.72 -26.91 -10.82
C VAL A 60 7.10 -25.75 -11.74
N PHE A 61 8.18 -25.02 -11.47
CA PHE A 61 8.60 -23.90 -12.33
C PHE A 61 9.45 -24.34 -13.53
N LYS A 62 9.98 -25.57 -13.51
CA LYS A 62 10.74 -26.14 -14.62
C LYS A 62 9.93 -27.19 -15.39
N ASP A 63 9.26 -28.05 -14.65
CA ASP A 63 8.62 -29.26 -15.16
C ASP A 63 7.09 -29.17 -15.12
N GLY A 64 6.54 -28.01 -14.74
CA GLY A 64 5.11 -27.77 -14.70
C GLY A 64 4.52 -27.57 -16.09
N GLU A 65 3.48 -28.33 -16.42
CA GLU A 65 2.73 -28.15 -17.66
C GLU A 65 1.74 -26.98 -17.53
N PRO A 66 1.48 -26.21 -18.60
CA PRO A 66 0.50 -25.14 -18.57
C PRO A 66 -0.92 -25.69 -18.37
N GLU A 67 -1.70 -25.01 -17.53
CA GLU A 67 -3.13 -25.29 -17.41
C GLU A 67 -3.86 -24.80 -18.66
N THR A 68 -4.63 -25.72 -19.27
CA THR A 68 -5.34 -25.46 -20.52
C THR A 68 -6.81 -25.13 -20.27
N ASP A 69 -7.33 -25.49 -19.11
CA ASP A 69 -8.70 -25.20 -18.72
C ASP A 69 -8.83 -23.72 -18.30
N ARG A 70 -9.56 -22.92 -19.08
CA ARG A 70 -9.78 -21.48 -18.85
C ARG A 70 -10.85 -21.22 -17.80
N ARG A 71 -10.78 -21.91 -16.65
CA ARG A 71 -11.66 -21.58 -15.53
C ARG A 71 -11.32 -20.19 -15.02
N PRO A 72 -12.32 -19.40 -14.59
CA PRO A 72 -12.04 -18.16 -13.89
C PRO A 72 -11.25 -18.49 -12.62
N SER A 73 -10.29 -17.62 -12.31
CA SER A 73 -9.50 -17.72 -11.09
C SER A 73 -10.39 -17.92 -9.86
N ILE A 74 -9.87 -18.67 -8.88
CA ILE A 74 -10.53 -18.92 -7.59
C ILE A 74 -10.86 -17.59 -6.90
N LEU A 75 -9.96 -16.61 -7.06
CA LEU A 75 -10.09 -15.26 -6.55
C LEU A 75 -9.89 -14.23 -7.67
N GLY A 76 -10.54 -13.07 -7.58
CA GLY A 76 -10.01 -11.89 -8.27
C GLY A 76 -8.57 -11.62 -7.81
N ARG A 77 -7.82 -10.75 -8.49
CA ARG A 77 -6.41 -10.46 -8.15
C ARG A 77 -6.28 -9.79 -6.76
N ARG A 78 -6.23 -10.57 -5.68
CA ARG A 78 -6.27 -10.10 -4.27
C ARG A 78 -5.48 -11.02 -3.33
N SER A 79 -4.29 -11.41 -3.77
CA SER A 79 -3.27 -12.07 -2.95
C SER A 79 -1.99 -11.23 -2.96
N TYR A 80 -1.32 -11.12 -1.83
CA TYR A 80 0.00 -10.52 -1.71
C TYR A 80 0.86 -11.36 -0.76
N ILE A 81 1.83 -12.04 -1.34
CA ILE A 81 2.71 -13.02 -0.72
C ILE A 81 1.88 -14.08 -0.01
N ASP A 82 1.76 -13.99 1.31
CA ASP A 82 1.05 -14.92 2.20
C ASP A 82 -0.35 -14.44 2.59
N ASP A 83 -0.68 -13.16 2.37
CA ASP A 83 -1.98 -12.60 2.68
C ASP A 83 -2.96 -12.77 1.50
N ILE A 84 -4.12 -13.36 1.78
CA ILE A 84 -5.18 -13.63 0.79
C ILE A 84 -6.49 -12.97 1.25
N LEU A 85 -7.08 -12.13 0.41
CA LEU A 85 -8.38 -11.50 0.66
C LEU A 85 -9.46 -12.09 -0.26
N ILE A 86 -10.50 -12.68 0.35
CA ILE A 86 -11.64 -13.26 -0.36
C ILE A 86 -12.88 -12.37 -0.20
N PRO A 87 -13.20 -11.50 -1.17
CA PRO A 87 -14.42 -10.70 -1.14
C PRO A 87 -15.62 -11.52 -1.61
N ALA A 88 -16.79 -11.25 -1.03
CA ALA A 88 -18.06 -11.80 -1.50
C ALA A 88 -19.19 -10.81 -1.25
N THR A 89 -20.20 -10.82 -2.12
CA THR A 89 -21.43 -10.03 -2.00
C THR A 89 -22.56 -10.79 -1.32
N SER A 90 -22.41 -12.10 -1.14
CA SER A 90 -23.37 -12.97 -0.47
C SER A 90 -22.66 -14.13 0.25
N TRP A 91 -23.33 -14.72 1.24
CA TRP A 91 -22.81 -15.88 1.96
C TRP A 91 -22.55 -17.09 1.05
N GLY A 92 -23.47 -17.37 0.13
CA GLY A 92 -23.30 -18.46 -0.83
C GLY A 92 -22.07 -18.27 -1.71
N SER A 93 -21.84 -17.05 -2.22
CA SER A 93 -20.63 -16.74 -2.99
C SER A 93 -19.35 -16.87 -2.15
N LEU A 94 -19.40 -16.46 -0.87
CA LEU A 94 -18.27 -16.61 0.04
C LEU A 94 -17.93 -18.09 0.26
N TYR A 95 -18.95 -18.89 0.58
CA TYR A 95 -18.83 -20.33 0.81
C TYR A 95 -18.14 -21.01 -0.39
N THR A 96 -18.65 -20.81 -1.61
CA THR A 96 -18.08 -21.41 -2.82
C THR A 96 -16.63 -20.98 -3.07
N LYS A 97 -16.28 -19.72 -2.78
CA LYS A 97 -14.89 -19.24 -2.94
C LYS A 97 -13.94 -19.84 -1.90
N VAL A 98 -14.40 -19.96 -0.66
CA VAL A 98 -13.64 -20.58 0.43
C VAL A 98 -13.40 -22.06 0.15
N GLU A 99 -14.43 -22.79 -0.26
CA GLU A 99 -14.34 -24.20 -0.65
C GLU A 99 -13.28 -24.40 -1.73
N ARG A 100 -13.35 -23.63 -2.82
CA ARG A 100 -12.34 -23.66 -3.89
C ARG A 100 -10.93 -23.28 -3.43
N LEU A 101 -10.80 -22.35 -2.48
CA LEU A 101 -9.51 -22.01 -1.90
C LEU A 101 -8.93 -23.21 -1.14
N LEU A 102 -9.73 -23.85 -0.29
CA LEU A 102 -9.29 -25.01 0.49
C LEU A 102 -8.89 -26.19 -0.41
N GLU A 103 -9.66 -26.45 -1.47
CA GLU A 103 -9.29 -27.44 -2.50
C GLU A 103 -7.95 -27.13 -3.18
N ALA A 104 -7.70 -25.86 -3.51
CA ALA A 104 -6.44 -25.45 -4.09
C ALA A 104 -5.28 -25.56 -3.10
N CYS A 105 -5.51 -25.19 -1.84
CA CYS A 105 -4.51 -25.36 -0.78
C CYS A 105 -4.16 -26.84 -0.59
N ASP A 106 -5.14 -27.74 -0.56
CA ASP A 106 -4.91 -29.17 -0.48
C ASP A 106 -4.12 -29.69 -1.68
N LYS A 107 -4.56 -29.36 -2.91
CA LYS A 107 -3.88 -29.76 -4.15
C LYS A 107 -2.42 -29.27 -4.24
N TRP A 108 -2.15 -28.07 -3.76
CA TRP A 108 -0.81 -27.45 -3.81
C TRP A 108 0.00 -27.65 -2.53
N ASN A 109 -0.51 -28.41 -1.56
CA ASN A 109 0.10 -28.62 -0.26
C ASN A 109 0.46 -27.30 0.45
N LEU A 110 -0.47 -26.35 0.42
CA LEU A 110 -0.41 -25.08 1.14
C LEU A 110 -1.24 -25.18 2.41
N SER A 111 -0.73 -24.64 3.51
CA SER A 111 -1.44 -24.60 4.79
C SER A 111 -1.90 -23.18 5.11
N ILE A 112 -3.09 -23.06 5.70
CA ILE A 112 -3.65 -21.80 6.18
C ILE A 112 -3.61 -21.78 7.70
N SER A 113 -3.18 -20.67 8.30
CA SER A 113 -3.17 -20.50 9.75
C SER A 113 -4.55 -20.09 10.27
N LEU A 114 -5.31 -21.03 10.82
CA LEU A 114 -6.64 -20.76 11.37
C LEU A 114 -6.66 -19.65 12.42
N THR A 115 -5.64 -19.58 13.27
CA THR A 115 -5.55 -18.56 14.34
C THR A 115 -5.23 -17.16 13.84
N LYS A 116 -4.68 -17.03 12.63
CA LYS A 116 -4.36 -15.74 11.98
C LYS A 116 -5.38 -15.37 10.90
N SER A 117 -6.31 -16.25 10.59
CA SER A 117 -7.33 -16.03 9.57
C SER A 117 -8.61 -15.43 10.17
N PHE A 118 -9.23 -14.52 9.40
CA PHE A 118 -10.50 -13.88 9.74
C PHE A 118 -11.55 -14.34 8.71
N TRP A 119 -12.70 -14.83 9.20
CA TRP A 119 -13.72 -15.47 8.36
C TRP A 119 -15.08 -14.80 8.53
N GLY A 120 -15.80 -14.60 7.42
CA GLY A 120 -17.17 -14.07 7.46
C GLY A 120 -17.29 -12.63 7.98
N CYS A 121 -16.19 -11.86 7.99
CA CYS A 121 -16.17 -10.51 8.54
C CYS A 121 -16.73 -9.49 7.53
N ARG A 122 -17.51 -8.52 8.02
CA ARG A 122 -17.96 -7.36 7.22
C ARG A 122 -16.84 -6.34 6.97
N LYS A 123 -15.88 -6.26 7.90
CA LYS A 123 -14.68 -5.44 7.81
C LYS A 123 -13.46 -6.28 8.21
N VAL A 124 -12.36 -6.15 7.50
CA VAL A 124 -11.11 -6.87 7.77
C VAL A 124 -9.90 -5.98 7.47
N ASP A 125 -8.85 -6.09 8.28
CA ASP A 125 -7.59 -5.38 8.03
C ASP A 125 -6.79 -6.18 6.98
N TYR A 126 -6.39 -5.55 5.88
CA TYR A 126 -5.67 -6.23 4.78
C TYR A 126 -4.65 -5.28 4.12
N LEU A 127 -3.38 -5.70 4.09
CA LEU A 127 -2.23 -4.92 3.56
C LEU A 127 -2.15 -3.49 4.08
N GLY A 128 -2.51 -3.33 5.35
CA GLY A 128 -2.70 -2.04 5.96
C GLY A 128 -4.17 -1.73 6.18
N PRO A 129 -4.87 -1.09 5.23
CA PRO A 129 -6.16 -0.47 5.52
C PRO A 129 -7.22 -1.47 5.96
N ARG A 130 -8.23 -0.96 6.65
CA ARG A 130 -9.43 -1.71 6.94
C ARG A 130 -10.34 -1.70 5.72
N VAL A 131 -10.60 -2.88 5.18
CA VAL A 131 -11.38 -3.09 3.97
C VAL A 131 -12.79 -3.53 4.35
N SER A 132 -13.78 -2.92 3.72
CA SER A 132 -15.21 -3.24 3.89
C SER A 132 -15.94 -3.22 2.55
N MET A 133 -17.24 -3.51 2.54
CA MET A 133 -18.09 -3.30 1.35
C MET A 133 -18.19 -1.81 0.99
N ASP A 134 -18.17 -0.93 1.99
CA ASP A 134 -18.37 0.51 1.80
C ASP A 134 -17.14 1.22 1.26
N GLY A 135 -15.94 0.70 1.54
CA GLY A 135 -14.69 1.34 1.17
C GLY A 135 -13.48 0.87 1.98
N LEU A 136 -12.43 1.68 1.93
CA LEU A 136 -11.17 1.55 2.64
C LEU A 136 -11.10 2.60 3.74
N GLU A 137 -10.79 2.18 4.96
CA GLU A 137 -10.58 3.05 6.11
C GLU A 137 -9.12 2.96 6.55
N ALA A 138 -8.57 4.10 7.00
CA ALA A 138 -7.30 4.11 7.71
C ALA A 138 -7.43 3.33 9.04
N GLN A 139 -6.39 2.62 9.45
CA GLN A 139 -6.44 1.83 10.69
C GLN A 139 -6.54 2.74 11.93
N PRO A 140 -7.59 2.61 12.77
CA PRO A 140 -7.81 3.54 13.89
C PRO A 140 -6.73 3.48 14.98
N LYS A 141 -6.18 2.29 15.26
CA LYS A 141 -5.29 2.04 16.41
C LYS A 141 -4.00 2.88 16.39
N ASN A 142 -3.62 3.39 15.23
CA ASN A 142 -2.43 4.21 15.03
C ASN A 142 -2.77 5.69 14.82
N LEU A 143 -4.04 6.05 14.60
CA LEU A 143 -4.44 7.43 14.34
C LEU A 143 -4.45 8.25 15.63
N GLU A 144 -4.97 7.70 16.73
CA GLU A 144 -5.03 8.40 18.03
C GLU A 144 -3.64 8.80 18.53
N SER A 145 -2.65 7.91 18.38
CA SER A 145 -1.27 8.22 18.73
C SER A 145 -0.69 9.34 17.87
N LEU A 146 -1.04 9.41 16.58
CA LEU A 146 -0.55 10.43 15.64
C LEU A 146 -1.20 11.80 15.86
N VAL A 147 -2.49 11.82 16.20
CA VAL A 147 -3.26 13.05 16.46
C VAL A 147 -2.81 13.73 17.75
N ASN A 148 -2.25 12.99 18.71
CA ASN A 148 -1.80 13.56 19.98
C ASN A 148 -0.29 13.87 20.03
N ILE A 149 0.47 13.61 18.97
CA ILE A 149 1.92 13.91 18.95
C ILE A 149 2.12 15.43 19.03
N PRO A 150 2.94 15.93 19.98
CA PRO A 150 3.31 17.35 20.01
C PRO A 150 4.16 17.72 18.80
N PHE A 151 4.32 19.01 18.53
CA PHE A 151 5.22 19.43 17.46
C PHE A 151 6.65 18.91 17.76
N PRO A 152 7.32 18.21 16.83
CA PRO A 152 8.64 17.63 17.05
C PRO A 152 9.67 18.69 17.47
N SER A 153 10.53 18.38 18.45
CA SER A 153 11.60 19.29 18.90
C SER A 153 12.94 19.08 18.20
N THR A 154 13.05 18.05 17.34
CA THR A 154 14.27 17.74 16.59
C THR A 154 13.94 17.35 15.16
N LEU A 155 14.91 17.54 14.25
CA LEU A 155 14.78 17.12 12.85
C LEU A 155 14.52 15.61 12.73
N ARG A 156 15.21 14.79 13.54
CA ARG A 156 15.02 13.33 13.57
C ARG A 156 13.59 12.95 13.98
N ALA A 157 13.02 13.62 14.97
CA ALA A 157 11.63 13.40 15.38
C ALA A 157 10.64 13.85 14.28
N MET A 158 10.93 14.95 13.59
CA MET A 158 10.14 15.41 12.44
C MET A 158 10.15 14.42 11.29
N GLN A 159 11.32 13.88 10.94
CA GLN A 159 11.46 12.83 9.92
C GLN A 159 10.75 11.55 10.32
N SER A 160 10.81 11.16 11.61
CA SER A 160 10.06 10.02 12.13
C SER A 160 8.54 10.23 12.00
N PHE A 161 8.05 11.43 12.31
CA PHE A 161 6.65 11.79 12.10
C PHE A 161 6.25 11.68 10.62
N LEU A 162 6.96 12.34 9.71
CA LEU A 162 6.69 12.27 8.27
C LEU A 162 6.76 10.83 7.73
N GLY A 163 7.73 10.04 8.21
CA GLY A 163 7.88 8.63 7.88
C GLY A 163 6.65 7.80 8.27
N SER A 164 6.09 8.06 9.46
CA SER A 164 4.87 7.40 9.93
C SER A 164 3.62 7.74 9.10
N LEU A 165 3.61 8.92 8.45
CA LEU A 165 2.49 9.36 7.62
C LEU A 165 2.47 8.73 6.21
N ASN A 166 3.60 8.17 5.75
CA ASN A 166 3.68 7.57 4.42
C ASN A 166 2.64 6.47 4.17
N TYR A 167 2.27 5.76 5.23
CA TYR A 167 1.19 4.77 5.20
C TYR A 167 -0.17 5.40 4.90
N TYR A 168 -0.46 6.58 5.46
CA TYR A 168 -1.74 7.28 5.35
C TYR A 168 -1.83 8.20 4.14
N ARG A 169 -0.76 8.37 3.36
CA ARG A 169 -0.70 9.34 2.25
C ARG A 169 -1.87 9.26 1.26
N ARG A 170 -2.46 8.07 1.06
CA ARG A 170 -3.60 7.87 0.15
C ARG A 170 -4.93 8.37 0.69
N PHE A 171 -5.00 8.61 2.01
CA PHE A 171 -6.15 9.12 2.75
C PHE A 171 -6.04 10.62 3.05
N ILE A 172 -4.87 11.22 2.83
CA ILE A 172 -4.59 12.62 3.15
C ILE A 172 -4.57 13.41 1.83
N GLU A 173 -5.63 14.19 1.63
CA GLU A 173 -5.68 15.21 0.58
C GLU A 173 -4.50 16.20 0.74
N ASP A 174 -3.83 16.54 -0.37
CA ASP A 174 -2.73 17.50 -0.42
C ASP A 174 -1.54 17.19 0.48
N PHE A 175 -1.33 15.91 0.84
CA PHE A 175 -0.24 15.47 1.70
C PHE A 175 1.11 16.10 1.36
N ALA A 176 1.54 16.05 0.10
CA ALA A 176 2.83 16.57 -0.33
C ALA A 176 2.94 18.09 -0.26
N VAL A 177 1.82 18.82 -0.34
CA VAL A 177 1.80 20.30 -0.24
C VAL A 177 2.22 20.72 1.16
N TYR A 178 1.65 20.10 2.20
CA TYR A 178 2.01 20.36 3.59
C TYR A 178 3.33 19.71 3.99
N ALA A 179 3.57 18.47 3.54
CA ALA A 179 4.80 17.75 3.87
C ALA A 179 6.05 18.44 3.29
N ALA A 180 5.94 19.11 2.15
CA ALA A 180 7.04 19.89 1.56
C ALA A 180 7.60 20.93 2.54
N VAL A 181 6.72 21.68 3.21
CA VAL A 181 7.12 22.69 4.20
C VAL A 181 7.92 22.06 5.34
N LEU A 182 7.52 20.86 5.76
CA LEU A 182 8.20 20.12 6.83
C LEU A 182 9.52 19.47 6.37
N TYR A 183 9.63 19.08 5.10
CA TYR A 183 10.87 18.54 4.52
C TYR A 183 11.96 19.60 4.38
N GLU A 184 11.61 20.89 4.29
CA GLU A 184 12.59 21.97 4.17
C GLU A 184 13.27 22.34 5.50
N LEU A 185 12.73 21.87 6.63
CA LEU A 185 13.31 22.10 7.95
C LEU A 185 14.71 21.45 8.07
N ARG A 186 15.64 22.22 8.61
CA ARG A 186 17.05 21.84 8.86
C ARG A 186 17.31 21.80 10.35
N GLU A 187 18.41 21.15 10.75
CA GLU A 187 18.80 21.11 12.17
C GLU A 187 18.96 22.52 12.77
N SER A 188 19.49 23.47 12.00
CA SER A 188 19.65 24.88 12.41
C SER A 188 18.32 25.54 12.81
N ASP A 189 17.23 25.24 12.09
CA ASP A 189 15.92 25.84 12.37
C ASP A 189 15.41 25.41 13.77
N PHE A 190 15.69 24.17 14.20
CA PHE A 190 15.35 23.71 15.54
C PHE A 190 16.23 24.33 16.63
N PHE A 191 17.52 24.58 16.35
CA PHE A 191 18.44 25.20 17.30
C PHE A 191 18.13 26.68 17.56
N GLU A 192 17.81 27.44 16.51
CA GLU A 192 17.53 28.88 16.60
C GLU A 192 16.28 29.16 17.46
N ILE A 193 15.28 28.29 17.37
CA ILE A 193 14.02 28.46 18.09
C ILE A 193 14.14 28.02 19.54
N GLY A 194 14.94 26.99 19.81
CA GLY A 194 15.35 26.65 21.17
C GLY A 194 16.00 27.83 21.89
N ARG A 195 16.76 28.68 21.17
CA ARG A 195 17.32 29.92 21.72
C ARG A 195 16.31 31.07 21.80
N SER A 196 15.49 31.29 20.76
CA SER A 196 14.50 32.37 20.73
C SER A 196 13.44 32.22 21.83
N GLN A 197 13.03 30.99 22.18
CA GLN A 197 12.14 30.75 23.32
C GLN A 197 12.78 31.04 24.70
N LEU A 198 14.11 31.08 24.78
CA LEU A 198 14.87 31.42 25.99
C LEU A 198 15.26 32.91 26.05
N ALA A 199 15.30 33.60 24.91
CA ALA A 199 15.65 35.00 24.79
C ALA A 199 14.44 35.77 24.24
N ALA A 200 13.56 36.21 25.15
CA ALA A 200 12.43 37.08 24.80
C ALA A 200 12.96 38.45 24.35
N GLY A 201 13.06 38.70 23.04
CA GLY A 201 13.25 40.07 22.56
C GLY A 201 13.95 40.31 21.22
N ASP A 202 14.22 39.32 20.37
CA ASP A 202 14.81 39.60 19.05
C ASP A 202 13.99 38.93 17.94
N GLU A 203 13.49 39.73 17.01
CA GLU A 203 12.71 39.27 15.85
C GLU A 203 13.63 38.49 14.90
N CYS A 204 13.59 37.15 15.01
CA CYS A 204 14.35 36.29 14.12
C CYS A 204 13.71 36.24 12.73
N SER A 205 14.51 36.42 11.69
CA SER A 205 14.12 36.28 10.27
C SER A 205 13.50 34.92 9.89
N ASN A 206 13.62 33.91 10.75
CA ASN A 206 13.07 32.56 10.56
C ASN A 206 11.72 32.30 11.26
N GLU A 207 11.11 33.29 11.93
CA GLU A 207 9.79 33.14 12.56
C GLU A 207 8.69 32.75 11.55
N GLY A 208 8.76 33.29 10.33
CA GLY A 208 7.82 32.98 9.25
C GLY A 208 7.83 31.50 8.87
N ARG A 209 9.01 30.93 8.58
CA ARG A 209 9.15 29.51 8.20
C ARG A 209 8.67 28.58 9.31
N TRP A 210 8.97 28.90 10.57
CA TRP A 210 8.52 28.06 11.68
C TRP A 210 7.02 28.12 11.90
N THR A 211 6.43 29.30 11.74
CA THR A 211 4.97 29.49 11.80
C THR A 211 4.30 28.68 10.69
N GLU A 212 4.81 28.74 9.46
CA GLU A 212 4.35 27.91 8.34
C GLU A 212 4.48 26.42 8.63
N ALA A 213 5.59 25.98 9.22
CA ALA A 213 5.80 24.58 9.61
C ALA A 213 4.79 24.13 10.69
N LYS A 214 4.52 24.95 11.71
CA LYS A 214 3.49 24.65 12.72
C LYS A 214 2.10 24.57 12.11
N VAL A 215 1.77 25.45 11.17
CA VAL A 215 0.51 25.40 10.42
C VAL A 215 0.43 24.12 9.60
N ALA A 216 1.45 23.78 8.80
CA ALA A 216 1.49 22.58 7.99
C ALA A 216 1.37 21.30 8.84
N PHE A 217 2.06 21.24 9.98
CA PHE A 217 1.97 20.14 10.93
C PHE A 217 0.54 20.00 11.50
N THR A 218 -0.08 21.11 11.90
CA THR A 218 -1.45 21.13 12.42
C THR A 218 -2.46 20.69 11.36
N MET A 219 -2.30 21.16 10.11
CA MET A 219 -3.15 20.77 8.98
C MET A 219 -3.03 19.28 8.66
N LEU A 220 -1.81 18.73 8.65
CA LEU A 220 -1.61 17.28 8.46
C LEU A 220 -2.29 16.47 9.56
N LYS A 221 -2.12 16.86 10.82
CA LYS A 221 -2.79 16.18 11.95
C LYS A 221 -4.31 16.24 11.83
N ALA A 222 -4.87 17.39 11.47
CA ALA A 222 -6.30 17.55 11.26
C ALA A 222 -6.80 16.64 10.13
N LYS A 223 -6.14 16.64 8.97
CA LYS A 223 -6.51 15.78 7.83
C LYS A 223 -6.41 14.28 8.13
N ILE A 224 -5.46 13.88 8.97
CA ILE A 224 -5.33 12.49 9.46
C ILE A 224 -6.48 12.14 10.41
N ALA A 225 -6.83 13.04 11.32
CA ALA A 225 -7.93 12.84 12.26
C ALA A 225 -9.28 12.72 11.54
N THR A 226 -9.47 13.50 10.47
CA THR A 226 -10.67 13.49 9.63
C THR A 226 -10.50 12.64 8.37
N ALA A 227 -9.57 11.69 8.37
CA ALA A 227 -9.26 10.88 7.19
C ALA A 227 -10.55 10.21 6.68
N PRO A 228 -11.00 10.53 5.45
CA PRO A 228 -12.25 10.00 4.95
C PRO A 228 -12.11 8.52 4.63
N MET A 229 -13.23 7.80 4.68
CA MET A 229 -13.33 6.51 4.04
C MET A 229 -13.19 6.70 2.52
N LEU A 230 -12.26 5.98 1.91
CA LEU A 230 -12.11 5.95 0.46
C LEU A 230 -13.09 4.94 -0.14
N LYS A 231 -13.96 5.37 -1.06
CA LYS A 231 -14.88 4.46 -1.76
C LYS A 231 -14.11 3.54 -2.70
N HIS A 232 -14.65 2.33 -2.91
CA HIS A 232 -14.20 1.49 -4.02
C HIS A 232 -14.58 2.16 -5.33
N PHE A 233 -13.68 2.10 -6.32
CA PHE A 233 -13.97 2.61 -7.65
C PHE A 233 -15.13 1.82 -8.28
N ASP A 234 -16.15 2.54 -8.74
CA ASP A 234 -17.31 2.01 -9.43
C ASP A 234 -17.21 2.30 -10.95
N PRO A 235 -16.99 1.28 -11.80
CA PRO A 235 -16.84 1.49 -13.25
C PRO A 235 -18.07 2.10 -13.94
N ASP A 236 -19.25 1.97 -13.33
CA ASP A 236 -20.51 2.46 -13.90
C ASP A 236 -20.77 3.93 -13.56
N ARG A 237 -19.94 4.53 -12.70
CA ARG A 237 -20.02 5.94 -12.30
C ARG A 237 -18.93 6.77 -12.97
N SER A 238 -19.30 7.99 -13.36
CA SER A 238 -18.35 8.94 -13.95
C SER A 238 -17.23 9.28 -12.97
N PRO A 239 -15.95 9.08 -13.35
CA PRO A 239 -14.82 9.54 -12.56
C PRO A 239 -14.70 11.07 -12.66
N VAL A 240 -14.47 11.73 -11.53
CA VAL A 240 -14.08 13.14 -11.50
C VAL A 240 -12.66 13.22 -10.93
N ILE A 241 -11.80 13.94 -11.64
CA ILE A 241 -10.44 14.21 -11.18
C ILE A 241 -10.38 15.67 -10.75
N VAL A 242 -9.99 15.90 -9.51
CA VAL A 242 -9.69 17.23 -8.98
C VAL A 242 -8.17 17.34 -8.92
N VAL A 243 -7.62 18.38 -9.53
CA VAL A 243 -6.18 18.66 -9.51
C VAL A 243 -5.92 19.94 -8.72
N TYR A 244 -4.78 19.95 -8.05
CA TYR A 244 -4.26 21.12 -7.35
C TYR A 244 -2.76 21.23 -7.59
N ALA A 245 -2.29 22.44 -7.89
CA ALA A 245 -0.89 22.73 -8.09
C ALA A 245 -0.48 23.94 -7.24
N SER A 246 0.58 23.76 -6.47
CA SER A 246 1.28 24.83 -5.76
C SER A 246 2.62 25.12 -6.45
N LYS A 247 3.38 26.10 -5.93
CA LYS A 247 4.69 26.43 -6.48
C LYS A 247 5.69 25.26 -6.36
N TRP A 248 5.56 24.39 -5.35
CA TRP A 248 6.53 23.34 -4.99
C TRP A 248 5.96 21.91 -4.98
N ALA A 249 4.65 21.73 -5.08
CA ALA A 249 4.01 20.42 -5.04
C ALA A 249 2.74 20.35 -5.89
N VAL A 250 2.41 19.15 -6.35
CA VAL A 250 1.18 18.83 -7.06
C VAL A 250 0.38 17.79 -6.29
N SER A 251 -0.94 17.88 -6.38
CA SER A 251 -1.89 17.00 -5.72
C SER A 251 -3.07 16.74 -6.62
N ALA A 252 -3.67 15.56 -6.50
CA ALA A 252 -4.84 15.18 -7.23
C ALA A 252 -5.68 14.16 -6.46
N ALA A 253 -6.98 14.23 -6.65
CA ALA A 253 -7.96 13.30 -6.09
C ALA A 253 -8.77 12.68 -7.23
N LEU A 254 -8.95 11.36 -7.18
CA LEU A 254 -10.00 10.69 -7.94
C LEU A 254 -11.22 10.56 -7.03
N ILE A 255 -12.35 11.13 -7.46
CA ILE A 255 -13.60 11.14 -6.70
C ILE A 255 -14.76 10.66 -7.59
N GLN A 256 -15.81 10.13 -6.96
CA GLN A 256 -17.04 9.70 -7.63
C GLN A 256 -18.27 10.16 -6.85
N GLU A 257 -19.34 10.49 -7.57
CA GLU A 257 -20.59 10.96 -6.99
C GLU A 257 -21.47 9.79 -6.53
N TYR A 258 -21.93 9.85 -5.28
CA TYR A 258 -22.93 8.97 -4.70
C TYR A 258 -23.99 9.85 -4.04
N ASP A 259 -25.24 9.72 -4.49
CA ASP A 259 -26.40 10.41 -3.91
C ASP A 259 -26.21 11.94 -3.76
N GLY A 260 -25.61 12.57 -4.78
CA GLY A 260 -25.33 14.02 -4.80
C GLY A 260 -24.08 14.45 -4.03
N VAL A 261 -23.34 13.51 -3.42
CA VAL A 261 -22.13 13.78 -2.64
C VAL A 261 -20.92 13.14 -3.32
N TYR A 262 -19.85 13.93 -3.49
CA TYR A 262 -18.59 13.42 -4.00
C TYR A 262 -17.80 12.70 -2.89
N HIS A 263 -17.48 11.45 -3.14
CA HIS A 263 -16.64 10.65 -2.25
C HIS A 263 -15.28 10.35 -2.88
N PRO A 264 -14.19 10.42 -2.10
CA PRO A 264 -12.87 10.13 -2.61
C PRO A 264 -12.67 8.63 -2.83
N VAL A 265 -12.07 8.28 -3.97
CA VAL A 265 -11.57 6.93 -4.27
C VAL A 265 -10.10 6.82 -3.88
N THR A 266 -9.31 7.87 -4.17
CA THR A 266 -7.90 7.95 -3.76
C THR A 266 -7.38 9.38 -3.83
N PHE A 267 -6.43 9.70 -2.96
CA PHE A 267 -5.62 10.91 -3.03
C PHE A 267 -4.18 10.57 -3.44
N THR A 268 -3.57 11.44 -4.25
CA THR A 268 -2.15 11.34 -4.60
C THR A 268 -1.53 12.72 -4.66
N SER A 269 -0.31 12.83 -4.17
CA SER A 269 0.44 14.08 -4.25
C SER A 269 1.94 13.78 -4.26
N ARG A 270 2.70 14.74 -4.77
CA ARG A 270 4.17 14.70 -4.76
C ARG A 270 4.75 16.11 -4.81
N THR A 271 5.96 16.26 -4.28
CA THR A 271 6.76 17.45 -4.52
C THR A 271 7.21 17.50 -5.98
N LEU A 272 7.40 18.71 -6.49
CA LEU A 272 7.93 18.97 -7.82
C LEU A 272 9.44 18.73 -7.83
N LYS A 273 9.93 18.22 -8.96
CA LYS A 273 11.37 18.08 -9.21
C LYS A 273 11.99 19.45 -9.50
N PRO A 274 13.32 19.63 -9.34
CA PRO A 274 13.97 20.92 -9.56
C PRO A 274 13.69 21.55 -10.93
N ASN A 275 13.59 20.75 -11.99
CA ASN A 275 13.24 21.21 -13.33
C ASN A 275 11.76 21.58 -13.50
N GLU A 276 10.86 20.94 -12.74
CA GLU A 276 9.41 21.19 -12.77
C GLU A 276 9.00 22.43 -11.96
N LEU A 277 9.87 22.95 -11.07
CA LEU A 277 9.61 24.16 -10.30
C LEU A 277 9.39 25.39 -11.19
N ASN A 278 10.07 25.42 -12.34
CA ASN A 278 10.02 26.52 -13.31
C ASN A 278 8.79 26.46 -14.22
N TYR A 279 8.00 25.38 -14.15
CA TYR A 279 6.78 25.26 -14.94
C TYR A 279 5.72 26.28 -14.52
N GLY A 280 4.90 26.70 -15.47
CA GLY A 280 3.71 27.49 -15.20
C GLY A 280 2.67 26.68 -14.43
N THR A 281 1.67 27.37 -13.85
CA THR A 281 0.60 26.70 -13.09
C THR A 281 -0.14 25.65 -13.92
N VAL A 282 -0.46 25.95 -15.18
CA VAL A 282 -1.17 25.02 -16.08
C VAL A 282 -0.35 23.75 -16.33
N GLU A 283 0.95 23.88 -16.57
CA GLU A 283 1.85 22.73 -16.76
C GLU A 283 1.92 21.88 -15.48
N LYS A 284 1.91 22.51 -14.30
CA LYS A 284 1.87 21.80 -13.01
C LYS A 284 0.54 21.10 -12.77
N GLU A 285 -0.59 21.66 -13.20
CA GLU A 285 -1.89 20.99 -13.17
C GLU A 285 -1.90 19.76 -14.09
N VAL A 286 -1.28 19.85 -15.27
CA VAL A 286 -1.09 18.68 -16.15
C VAL A 286 -0.23 17.62 -15.46
N LEU A 287 0.83 17.99 -14.74
CA LEU A 287 1.61 17.04 -13.94
C LEU A 287 0.77 16.37 -12.84
N ALA A 288 -0.13 17.10 -12.20
CA ALA A 288 -1.06 16.56 -11.21
C ALA A 288 -2.02 15.53 -11.85
N LEU A 289 -2.56 15.86 -13.03
CA LEU A 289 -3.41 14.97 -13.82
C LEU A 289 -2.68 13.69 -14.21
N LEU A 290 -1.49 13.81 -14.82
CA LEU A 290 -0.66 12.67 -15.19
C LEU A 290 -0.34 11.79 -13.97
N ARG A 291 -0.10 12.40 -12.81
CA ARG A 291 0.18 11.67 -11.58
C ARG A 291 -1.01 10.82 -11.12
N VAL A 292 -2.23 11.34 -11.14
CA VAL A 292 -3.40 10.55 -10.74
C VAL A 292 -3.73 9.47 -11.77
N LEU A 293 -3.52 9.73 -13.06
CA LEU A 293 -3.72 8.72 -14.12
C LEU A 293 -2.73 7.57 -13.98
N ASP A 294 -1.46 7.85 -13.66
CA ASP A 294 -0.45 6.83 -13.39
C ASP A 294 -0.80 5.98 -12.15
N VAL A 295 -1.17 6.63 -11.04
CA VAL A 295 -1.57 5.94 -9.80
C VAL A 295 -2.83 5.10 -10.00
N CYS A 296 -3.78 5.60 -10.77
CA CYS A 296 -5.07 4.97 -11.01
C CYS A 296 -5.11 4.16 -12.31
N TYR A 297 -3.96 3.88 -12.94
CA TYR A 297 -3.90 3.21 -14.24
C TYR A 297 -4.58 1.83 -14.24
N THR A 298 -4.59 1.15 -13.10
CA THR A 298 -5.24 -0.17 -12.94
C THR A 298 -6.72 -0.09 -12.55
N THR A 299 -7.18 1.05 -12.05
CA THR A 299 -8.55 1.25 -11.54
C THR A 299 -9.43 2.00 -12.52
N LEU A 300 -8.89 3.03 -13.17
CA LEU A 300 -9.54 3.65 -14.32
C LEU A 300 -9.61 2.56 -15.38
N PRO A 301 -10.81 2.25 -15.92
CA PRO A 301 -10.93 1.27 -16.98
C PRO A 301 -9.88 1.62 -18.03
N ARG A 302 -9.07 0.64 -18.47
CA ARG A 302 -8.44 0.74 -19.79
C ARG A 302 -9.52 1.31 -20.67
N GLY A 303 -9.27 2.51 -21.21
CA GLY A 303 -10.29 3.29 -21.90
C GLY A 303 -11.11 2.31 -22.71
N ARG A 304 -12.45 2.37 -22.55
CA ARG A 304 -13.36 1.69 -23.48
C ARG A 304 -12.66 1.75 -24.82
N SER A 305 -12.22 0.61 -25.32
CA SER A 305 -11.73 0.53 -26.69
C SER A 305 -12.94 0.99 -27.48
N LEU A 306 -12.92 2.27 -27.83
CA LEU A 306 -13.59 2.72 -29.02
C LEU A 306 -12.87 1.92 -30.10
N TYR A 307 -13.68 1.12 -30.80
CA TYR A 307 -13.36 0.11 -31.81
C TYR A 307 -13.07 -1.30 -31.27
#